data_AF-A0A968NZH1-F1
#
_entry.id   AF-A0A968NZH1-F1
#
_cell.length_a   1.000
_cell.length_b   1.000
_cell.length_c   1.000
_cell.angle_alpha   90.00
_cell.angle_beta   90.00
_cell.angle_gamma   90.00
#
_symmetry.space_group_name_H-M   'P 1'
#
loop_
_entity.id
_entity.type
_entity.pdbx_description
1 polymer ?
#
loop_
_entity_poly.entity_id
_entity_poly.type
_entity_poly.pdbx_seq_one_letter_code
_entity_poly.pdbx_strand_id
1 'polypeptide(L)'
;MSIPLTKPMHHRLEMPTSATKICGVAALSEIDMATTKILANSDRWSDDAVYSRDLIDLAMLQLPKARYRQALPKAKTAYADTAELNLFKAIDRLQKRPGRLGECMRALKRDSMPEAVPWSRIRTLR
;
A
#
# COMPACT_ATOMS: atom_id res chain seq x y z
N MET A 1 14.48 -32.65 16.23
CA MET A 1 13.21 -31.90 16.15
C MET A 1 13.55 -30.51 15.64
N SER A 2 13.48 -30.29 14.33
CA SER A 2 13.93 -29.03 13.72
C SER A 2 12.87 -27.97 13.93
N ILE A 3 13.19 -26.93 14.70
CA ILE A 3 12.39 -25.71 14.77
C ILE A 3 12.33 -25.17 13.34
N PRO A 4 11.15 -24.98 12.73
CA PRO A 4 11.09 -24.37 11.40
C PRO A 4 11.69 -22.98 11.52
N LEU A 5 12.72 -22.70 10.72
CA LEU A 5 13.23 -21.35 10.54
C LEU A 5 12.03 -20.46 10.18
N THR A 6 11.69 -19.56 11.09
CA THR A 6 10.66 -18.54 10.90
C THR A 6 10.95 -17.85 9.58
N LYS A 7 9.96 -17.88 8.67
CA LYS A 7 10.04 -17.15 7.40
C LYS A 7 10.40 -15.70 7.70
N PRO A 8 11.42 -15.13 7.05
CA PRO A 8 11.79 -13.74 7.30
C PRO A 8 10.60 -12.81 7.03
N MET A 9 10.27 -11.97 8.02
CA MET A 9 9.24 -10.91 7.93
C MET A 9 9.72 -9.69 7.11
N HIS A 10 10.69 -9.88 6.20
CA HIS A 10 11.22 -8.82 5.36
C HIS A 10 11.06 -9.19 3.88
N HIS A 11 10.83 -8.18 3.04
CA HIS A 11 10.89 -8.33 1.60
C HIS A 11 12.23 -7.79 1.08
N ARG A 12 12.76 -8.39 0.03
CA ARG A 12 14.00 -7.92 -0.62
C ARG A 12 13.66 -6.84 -1.64
N LEU A 13 14.30 -5.68 -1.51
CA LEU A 13 14.22 -4.60 -2.49
C LEU A 13 15.05 -4.95 -3.74
N GLU A 14 14.53 -4.58 -4.90
CA GLU A 14 15.26 -4.63 -6.16
C GLU A 14 16.40 -3.60 -6.15
N MET A 15 17.50 -3.95 -6.81
CA MET A 15 18.58 -3.00 -7.00
C MET A 15 18.10 -1.86 -7.91
N PRO A 16 18.37 -0.59 -7.56
CA PRO A 16 18.00 0.53 -8.40
C PRO A 16 18.65 0.43 -9.79
N THR A 17 17.86 0.69 -10.82
CA THR A 17 18.33 0.84 -12.21
C THR A 17 18.30 2.31 -12.61
N SER A 18 18.88 2.65 -13.77
CA SER A 18 18.79 4.01 -14.32
C SER A 18 17.34 4.48 -14.51
N ALA A 19 16.41 3.56 -14.82
CA ALA A 19 14.99 3.87 -14.99
C ALA A 19 14.28 4.22 -13.67
N THR A 20 14.82 3.80 -12.53
CA THR A 20 14.28 4.10 -11.19
C THR A 20 14.92 5.33 -10.55
N LYS A 21 15.84 6.02 -11.23
CA LYS A 21 16.45 7.24 -10.69
C LYS A 21 15.54 8.44 -10.92
N ILE A 22 15.36 9.25 -9.88
CA ILE A 22 14.65 10.54 -9.96
C ILE A 22 15.69 11.63 -9.73
N CYS A 23 15.93 12.48 -10.72
CA CYS A 23 16.96 13.53 -10.67
C CYS A 23 18.35 13.00 -10.24
N GLY A 24 18.73 11.80 -10.70
CA GLY A 24 20.00 11.16 -10.35
C GLY A 24 20.00 10.40 -9.01
N VAL A 25 18.97 10.57 -8.18
CA VAL A 25 18.82 9.88 -6.90
C VAL A 25 18.16 8.51 -7.11
N ALA A 26 18.74 7.45 -6.56
CA ALA A 26 18.16 6.12 -6.61
C ALA A 26 16.82 6.08 -5.87
N ALA A 27 15.77 5.61 -6.53
CA ALA A 27 14.47 5.37 -5.93
C ALA A 27 14.05 3.90 -6.06
N LEU A 28 13.02 3.53 -5.32
CA LEU A 28 12.42 2.21 -5.39
C LEU A 28 11.79 1.96 -6.76
N SER A 29 11.77 0.69 -7.19
CA SER A 29 10.90 0.30 -8.31
C SER A 29 9.44 0.50 -7.93
N GLU A 30 8.58 0.69 -8.92
CA GLU A 30 7.13 0.82 -8.68
C GLU A 30 6.53 -0.37 -7.92
N ILE A 31 7.06 -1.56 -8.20
CA ILE A 31 6.65 -2.80 -7.52
C ILE A 31 7.04 -2.71 -6.04
N ASP A 32 8.26 -2.30 -5.72
CA ASP A 32 8.71 -2.14 -4.33
C ASP A 32 8.01 -1.01 -3.58
N MET A 33 7.67 0.09 -4.28
CA MET A 33 6.82 1.14 -3.71
C MET A 33 5.45 0.58 -3.31
N ALA A 34 4.80 -0.18 -4.19
CA ALA A 34 3.51 -0.79 -3.90
C ALA A 34 3.60 -1.86 -2.81
N THR A 35 4.60 -2.75 -2.88
CA THR A 35 4.84 -3.80 -1.87
C THR A 35 5.04 -3.20 -0.49
N THR A 36 5.87 -2.15 -0.37
CA THR A 36 6.11 -1.48 0.91
C THR A 36 4.83 -0.86 1.47
N LYS A 37 3.99 -0.26 0.62
CA LYS A 37 2.69 0.31 1.06
C LYS A 37 1.69 -0.76 1.48
N ILE A 38 1.65 -1.91 0.80
CA ILE A 38 0.81 -3.06 1.19
C ILE A 38 1.22 -3.56 2.58
N LEU A 39 2.52 -3.74 2.82
CA LEU A 39 3.03 -4.21 4.11
C LEU A 39 2.77 -3.19 5.23
N ALA A 40 3.09 -1.91 4.99
CA ALA A 40 2.80 -0.84 5.95
C ALA A 40 1.30 -0.75 6.26
N ASN A 41 0.42 -0.88 5.26
CA ASN A 41 -1.02 -0.98 5.51
C ASN A 41 -1.34 -2.19 6.39
N SER A 42 -0.78 -3.36 6.10
CA SER A 42 -1.03 -4.56 6.91
C SER A 42 -0.64 -4.38 8.38
N ASP A 43 0.42 -3.63 8.67
CA ASP A 43 0.87 -3.38 10.05
C ASP A 43 -0.10 -2.53 10.87
N ARG A 44 -0.78 -1.56 10.23
CA ARG A 44 -1.49 -0.50 10.98
C ARG A 44 -2.83 -0.06 10.37
N TRP A 45 -3.45 -0.87 9.50
CA TRP A 45 -4.72 -0.52 8.84
C TRP A 45 -5.89 -0.24 9.81
N SER A 46 -5.86 -0.84 11.00
CA SER A 46 -6.89 -0.68 12.03
C SER A 46 -6.69 0.56 12.89
N ASP A 47 -5.54 1.23 12.80
CA ASP A 47 -5.25 2.44 13.55
C ASP A 47 -5.87 3.67 12.86
N ASP A 48 -6.61 4.48 13.61
CA ASP A 48 -7.20 5.71 13.10
C ASP A 48 -6.23 6.90 13.13
N ALA A 49 -5.15 6.82 13.92
CA ALA A 49 -4.13 7.87 14.00
C ALA A 49 -3.26 7.95 12.73
N VAL A 50 -3.25 6.91 11.90
CA VAL A 50 -2.49 6.88 10.63
C VAL A 50 -3.28 7.42 9.44
N TYR A 51 -4.56 7.77 9.63
CA TYR A 51 -5.41 8.37 8.60
C TYR A 51 -5.43 7.61 7.26
N SER A 52 -5.41 6.27 7.31
CA SER A 52 -5.37 5.39 6.13
C SER A 52 -4.30 5.76 5.09
N ARG A 53 -3.18 6.37 5.53
CA ARG A 53 -2.16 6.93 4.66
C ARG A 53 -1.61 5.93 3.66
N ASP A 54 -1.30 4.72 4.11
CA ASP A 54 -0.69 3.69 3.25
C ASP A 54 -1.66 3.21 2.16
N LEU A 55 -2.94 3.01 2.51
CA LEU A 55 -4.00 2.68 1.55
C LEU A 55 -4.19 3.80 0.51
N ILE A 56 -4.28 5.06 0.97
CA ILE A 56 -4.44 6.21 0.07
C ILE A 56 -3.21 6.33 -0.82
N ASP A 57 -2.00 6.28 -0.26
CA ASP A 57 -0.78 6.38 -1.05
C ASP A 57 -0.64 5.23 -2.05
N LEU A 58 -1.07 4.01 -1.70
CA LEU A 58 -1.08 2.86 -2.62
C LEU A 58 -2.01 3.13 -3.81
N ALA A 59 -3.22 3.63 -3.54
CA ALA A 59 -4.17 4.02 -4.58
C ALA A 59 -3.63 5.15 -5.46
N MET A 60 -2.87 6.08 -4.88
CA MET A 60 -2.30 7.22 -5.59
C MET A 60 -1.13 6.86 -6.50
N LEU A 61 -0.48 5.69 -6.33
CA LEU A 61 0.55 5.22 -7.26
C LEU A 61 -0.01 4.97 -8.68
N GLN A 62 -1.30 4.68 -8.81
CA GLN A 62 -1.98 4.44 -10.10
C GLN A 62 -1.22 3.48 -11.03
N LEU A 63 -0.65 2.42 -10.45
CA LEU A 63 0.11 1.45 -11.23
C LEU A 63 -0.78 0.75 -12.25
N PRO A 64 -0.26 0.44 -13.46
CA PRO A 64 -0.94 -0.45 -14.38
C PRO A 64 -1.26 -1.78 -13.67
N LYS A 65 -2.45 -2.35 -13.93
CA LYS A 65 -2.93 -3.57 -13.27
C LYS A 65 -1.91 -4.71 -13.32
N ALA A 66 -1.19 -4.84 -14.44
CA ALA A 66 -0.13 -5.84 -14.62
C ALA A 66 1.07 -5.65 -13.66
N ARG A 67 1.44 -4.41 -13.32
CA ARG A 67 2.50 -4.11 -12.34
C ARG A 67 1.99 -4.25 -10.92
N TYR A 68 0.79 -3.75 -10.60
CA TYR A 68 0.18 -3.92 -9.28
C TYR A 68 0.06 -5.41 -8.87
N ARG A 69 -0.32 -6.28 -9.82
CA ARG A 69 -0.39 -7.74 -9.61
C ARG A 69 0.94 -8.40 -9.23
N GLN A 70 2.08 -7.74 -9.47
CA GLN A 70 3.40 -8.25 -9.05
C GLN A 70 3.73 -7.85 -7.61
N ALA A 71 3.17 -6.74 -7.11
CA ALA A 71 3.44 -6.24 -5.75
C ALA A 71 2.84 -7.14 -4.66
N LEU A 72 1.64 -7.70 -4.90
CA LEU A 72 0.95 -8.58 -3.95
C LEU A 72 1.74 -9.87 -3.67
N PRO A 73 2.13 -10.70 -4.66
CA PRO A 73 2.98 -11.86 -4.43
C PRO A 73 4.26 -11.52 -3.66
N LYS A 74 4.89 -10.39 -3.98
CA LYS A 74 6.08 -9.90 -3.27
C LYS A 74 5.77 -9.58 -1.80
N ALA A 75 4.64 -8.93 -1.50
CA ALA A 75 4.20 -8.72 -0.11
C ALA A 75 3.89 -10.03 0.63
N LYS A 76 3.29 -11.02 -0.06
CA LYS A 76 3.03 -12.36 0.50
C LYS A 76 4.32 -13.11 0.88
N THR A 77 5.47 -12.74 0.32
CA THR A 77 6.76 -13.32 0.77
C THR A 77 7.04 -12.97 2.23
N ALA A 78 6.69 -11.77 2.69
CA ALA A 78 6.81 -11.41 4.10
C ALA A 78 5.59 -11.89 4.90
N TYR A 79 4.38 -11.52 4.50
CA TYR A 79 3.19 -11.60 5.38
C TYR A 79 2.19 -12.70 4.98
N ALA A 80 2.53 -13.55 4.02
CA ALA A 80 1.59 -14.52 3.43
C ALA A 80 0.27 -13.82 3.00
N ASP A 81 -0.85 -14.53 3.03
CA ASP A 81 -2.15 -13.99 2.59
C ASP A 81 -2.69 -12.87 3.50
N THR A 82 -2.08 -12.64 4.66
CA THR A 82 -2.53 -11.56 5.57
C THR A 82 -2.35 -10.17 4.95
N ALA A 83 -1.36 -9.97 4.08
CA ALA A 83 -1.14 -8.71 3.38
C ALA A 83 -2.36 -8.29 2.54
N GLU A 84 -2.90 -9.23 1.75
CA GLU A 84 -4.07 -9.00 0.89
C GLU A 84 -5.36 -8.89 1.72
N LEU A 85 -5.53 -9.78 2.70
CA LEU A 85 -6.68 -9.75 3.60
C LEU A 85 -6.78 -8.42 4.36
N ASN A 86 -5.66 -7.93 4.91
CA ASN A 86 -5.62 -6.67 5.64
C ASN A 86 -5.83 -5.46 4.72
N LEU A 87 -5.38 -5.53 3.47
CA LEU A 87 -5.71 -4.51 2.47
C LEU A 87 -7.22 -4.44 2.22
N PHE A 88 -7.88 -5.58 2.01
CA PHE A 88 -9.33 -5.60 1.80
C PHE A 88 -10.11 -5.15 3.04
N LYS A 89 -9.67 -5.54 4.25
CA LYS A 89 -10.25 -5.03 5.50
C LYS A 89 -10.12 -3.51 5.63
N ALA A 90 -8.97 -2.94 5.23
CA ALA A 90 -8.77 -1.49 5.21
C ALA A 90 -9.76 -0.78 4.29
N ILE A 91 -9.94 -1.32 3.06
CA ILE A 91 -10.91 -0.79 2.08
C ILE A 91 -12.33 -0.87 2.63
N ASP A 92 -12.74 -2.05 3.11
CA ASP A 92 -14.09 -2.26 3.63
C ASP A 92 -14.38 -1.37 4.84
N ARG A 93 -13.42 -1.21 5.77
CA ARG A 93 -13.56 -0.34 6.95
C ARG A 93 -13.71 1.12 6.55
N LEU A 94 -12.93 1.59 5.59
CA LEU A 94 -13.04 2.96 5.10
C LEU A 94 -14.38 3.19 4.40
N GLN A 95 -14.87 2.23 3.62
CA GLN A 95 -16.17 2.31 2.92
C GLN A 95 -17.35 2.36 3.88
N LYS A 96 -17.28 1.62 4.99
CA LYS A 96 -18.33 1.57 6.01
C LYS A 96 -18.39 2.82 6.91
N ARG A 97 -17.48 3.78 6.74
CA ARG A 97 -17.40 5.01 7.55
C ARG A 97 -17.54 6.24 6.67
N PRO A 98 -18.79 6.71 6.42
CA PRO A 98 -19.04 7.94 5.66
C PRO A 98 -18.26 9.12 6.23
N GLY A 99 -17.72 9.99 5.37
CA GLY A 99 -16.93 11.16 5.76
C GLY A 99 -15.49 10.87 6.22
N ARG A 100 -15.16 9.61 6.55
CA ARG A 100 -13.82 9.25 7.06
C ARG A 100 -12.71 9.51 6.05
N LEU A 101 -12.94 9.24 4.75
CA LEU A 101 -11.94 9.55 3.74
C LEU A 101 -11.64 11.06 3.69
N GLY A 102 -12.67 11.92 3.77
CA GLY A 102 -12.50 13.36 3.88
C GLY A 102 -11.65 13.79 5.07
N GLU A 103 -11.88 13.20 6.25
CA GLU A 103 -11.04 13.43 7.44
C GLU A 103 -9.58 13.04 7.18
N CYS A 104 -9.36 11.86 6.61
CA CYS A 104 -8.02 11.39 6.26
C CYS A 104 -7.34 12.34 5.27
N MET A 105 -8.06 12.80 4.26
CA MET A 105 -7.56 13.73 3.24
C MET A 105 -7.16 15.08 3.84
N ARG A 106 -7.97 15.63 4.76
CA ARG A 106 -7.63 16.86 5.51
C ARG A 106 -6.40 16.66 6.39
N ALA A 107 -6.35 15.58 7.16
CA ALA A 107 -5.21 15.27 8.04
C ALA A 107 -3.90 15.11 7.25
N LEU A 108 -3.98 14.53 6.04
CA LEU A 108 -2.84 14.36 5.15
C LEU A 108 -2.50 15.59 4.30
N LYS A 109 -3.18 16.74 4.53
CA LYS A 109 -3.01 17.99 3.76
C LYS A 109 -3.23 17.81 2.25
N ARG A 110 -4.24 17.01 1.89
CA ARG A 110 -4.68 16.74 0.52
C ARG A 110 -6.12 17.21 0.27
N ASP A 111 -6.59 18.15 1.08
CA ASP A 111 -7.94 18.72 1.07
C ASP A 111 -8.31 19.47 -0.21
N SER A 112 -7.32 19.87 -1.02
CA SER A 112 -7.58 20.44 -2.35
C SER A 112 -8.07 19.42 -3.39
N MET A 113 -7.91 18.12 -3.14
CA MET A 113 -8.34 17.07 -4.06
C MET A 113 -9.77 16.59 -3.71
N PRO A 114 -10.70 16.53 -4.69
CA PRO A 114 -12.02 15.97 -4.46
C PRO A 114 -11.96 14.51 -3.98
N GLU A 115 -12.72 14.16 -2.93
CA GLU A 115 -12.73 12.80 -2.34
C GLU A 115 -13.06 11.70 -3.36
N ALA A 116 -13.78 12.03 -4.44
CA ALA A 116 -14.10 11.10 -5.51
C ALA A 116 -12.83 10.53 -6.20
N VAL A 117 -11.74 11.29 -6.26
CA VAL A 117 -10.48 10.87 -6.90
C VAL A 117 -9.81 9.72 -6.13
N PRO A 118 -9.45 9.84 -4.84
CA PRO A 118 -8.91 8.72 -4.07
C PRO A 118 -9.93 7.58 -3.97
N TRP A 119 -11.24 7.86 -3.86
CA TRP A 119 -12.24 6.79 -3.86
C TRP A 119 -12.25 5.94 -5.13
N SER A 120 -12.20 6.58 -6.30
CA SER A 120 -12.15 5.90 -7.59
C SER A 120 -10.93 4.97 -7.65
N ARG A 121 -9.76 5.46 -7.22
CA ARG A 121 -8.50 4.70 -7.23
C ARG A 121 -8.45 3.59 -6.18
N ILE A 122 -8.99 3.82 -4.98
CA ILE A 122 -9.05 2.77 -3.95
C ILE A 122 -9.88 1.58 -4.44
N ARG A 123 -10.96 1.83 -5.19
CA ARG A 123 -11.79 0.75 -5.76
C ARG A 123 -11.06 -0.12 -6.78
N THR A 124 -10.00 0.38 -7.43
CA THR A 124 -9.21 -0.41 -8.39
C THR A 124 -8.18 -1.33 -7.72
N LEU A 125 -8.00 -1.23 -6.39
CA LEU A 125 -7.07 -2.08 -5.64
C LEU A 125 -7.67 -3.46 -5.31
N ARG A 126 -8.96 -3.65 -5.60
CA ARG A 126 -9.69 -4.91 -5.45
C ARG A 126 -9.74 -5.70 -6.76
#